data_AF-W9TU88-F1
#
_entry.id   AF-W9TU88-F1
#
_cell.length_a   1.000
_cell.length_b   1.000
_cell.length_c   1.000
_cell.angle_alpha   90.00
_cell.angle_beta   90.00
_cell.angle_gamma   90.00
#
_symmetry.space_group_name_H-M   'P 1'
#
loop_
_entity.id
_entity.type
_entity.pdbx_description
1 polymer ?
#
loop_
_entity_poly.entity_id
_entity_poly.type
_entity_poly.pdbx_seq_one_letter_code
_entity_poly.pdbx_strand_id
1 'polypeptide(L)'
;MALAIAVGVAPQHGLYTVLIAAPLIALTGGSRFNVSGPTAAFVVILLPITQQFGLGGLLLCTMLAGLILITLGLLRAGRLIAFIPYPVTLGFTAGIGIVIATLQIKDLFG
;
A
#
# COMPACT_ATOMS: atom_id res chain seq x y z
N MET A 1 7.56 -7.37 -6.87
CA MET A 1 7.62 -8.85 -6.74
C MET A 1 7.58 -9.30 -5.29
N ALA A 2 8.61 -9.04 -4.46
CA ALA A 2 8.67 -9.48 -3.05
C ALA A 2 7.42 -9.11 -2.23
N LEU A 3 6.90 -7.89 -2.41
CA LEU A 3 5.70 -7.44 -1.70
C LEU A 3 4.41 -8.17 -2.09
N ALA A 4 4.30 -8.65 -3.34
CA ALA A 4 3.14 -9.46 -3.75
C ALA A 4 3.17 -10.81 -3.04
N ILE A 5 4.36 -11.42 -2.96
CA ILE A 5 4.59 -12.67 -2.22
C ILE A 5 4.29 -12.49 -0.74
N ALA A 6 4.72 -11.38 -0.14
CA ALA A 6 4.48 -11.07 1.27
C ALA A 6 2.99 -10.92 1.62
N VAL A 7 2.13 -10.64 0.63
CA VAL A 7 0.68 -10.53 0.78
C VAL A 7 -0.03 -11.83 0.33
N GLY A 8 0.71 -12.88 0.01
CA GLY A 8 0.16 -14.19 -0.37
C GLY A 8 -0.45 -14.25 -1.77
N VAL A 9 -0.05 -13.36 -2.68
CA VAL A 9 -0.51 -13.37 -4.08
C VAL A 9 0.65 -13.58 -5.05
N ALA A 10 0.34 -14.08 -6.25
CA ALA A 10 1.37 -14.37 -7.24
C ALA A 10 2.16 -13.09 -7.63
N PRO A 11 3.50 -13.18 -7.77
CA PRO A 11 4.41 -12.08 -8.11
C PRO A 11 3.94 -11.10 -9.20
N GLN A 12 3.32 -11.66 -10.24
CA GLN A 12 2.83 -10.93 -11.41
C GLN A 12 1.82 -9.84 -11.06
N HIS A 13 0.98 -10.03 -10.03
CA HIS A 13 0.01 -9.02 -9.62
C HIS A 13 0.68 -7.73 -9.15
N GLY A 14 1.82 -7.85 -8.46
CA GLY A 14 2.60 -6.67 -8.07
C GLY A 14 3.33 -5.99 -9.23
N LEU A 15 3.58 -6.70 -10.33
CA LEU A 15 4.13 -6.09 -11.55
C LEU A 15 3.03 -5.38 -12.34
N TYR A 16 1.84 -5.98 -12.45
CA TYR A 16 0.69 -5.37 -13.11
C TYR A 16 0.27 -4.06 -12.45
N THR A 17 0.28 -3.99 -11.12
CA THR A 17 -0.05 -2.73 -10.42
C THR A 17 0.93 -1.62 -10.76
N VAL A 18 2.25 -1.88 -10.80
CA VAL A 18 3.25 -0.87 -11.18
C VAL A 18 3.11 -0.46 -12.64
N LEU A 19 2.92 -1.43 -13.53
CA LEU A 19 2.81 -1.19 -14.97
C LEU A 19 1.68 -0.21 -15.30
N ILE A 20 0.56 -0.29 -14.57
CA ILE A 20 -0.60 0.58 -14.76
C ILE A 20 -0.49 1.86 -13.92
N ALA A 21 -0.10 1.75 -12.65
CA ALA A 21 -0.10 2.89 -11.73
C ALA A 21 1.00 3.91 -12.05
N ALA A 22 2.19 3.49 -12.49
CA ALA A 22 3.29 4.41 -12.73
C ALA A 22 3.00 5.43 -13.86
N PRO A 23 2.51 5.02 -15.06
CA PRO A 23 2.09 5.98 -16.08
C PRO A 23 0.93 6.86 -15.63
N LEU A 24 -0.06 6.28 -14.95
CA LEU A 24 -1.22 7.03 -14.46
C LEU A 24 -0.78 8.15 -13.50
N ILE A 25 0.06 7.82 -12.52
CA ILE A 25 0.55 8.77 -11.52
C ILE A 25 1.52 9.78 -12.13
N ALA A 26 2.32 9.39 -13.12
CA ALA A 26 3.17 10.34 -13.86
C ALA A 26 2.33 11.41 -14.59
N LEU A 27 1.14 11.06 -15.08
CA LEU A 27 0.25 11.97 -15.79
C LEU A 27 -0.66 12.77 -14.85
N THR A 28 -1.14 12.17 -13.76
CA THR A 28 -2.15 12.78 -12.87
C THR A 28 -1.60 13.20 -11.49
N GLY A 29 -0.33 12.93 -11.21
CA GLY A 29 0.29 13.14 -9.91
C GLY A 29 0.54 14.62 -9.57
N GLY A 30 0.41 14.96 -8.29
CA GLY A 30 0.62 16.33 -7.79
C GLY A 30 2.07 16.70 -7.48
N SER A 31 3.01 15.76 -7.58
CA SER A 31 4.44 15.97 -7.27
C SER A 31 5.33 15.52 -8.41
N ARG A 32 6.29 16.37 -8.79
CA ARG A 32 7.26 16.10 -9.86
C ARG A 32 8.36 15.12 -9.47
N PHE A 33 8.50 14.81 -8.18
CA PHE A 33 9.60 14.02 -7.63
C PHE A 33 9.15 12.73 -6.92
N ASN A 34 7.85 12.55 -6.70
CA ASN A 34 7.34 11.40 -5.97
C ASN A 34 7.09 10.23 -6.93
N VAL A 35 7.75 9.10 -6.66
CA VAL A 35 7.52 7.84 -7.37
C VAL A 35 6.61 6.97 -6.51
N SER A 36 5.43 6.63 -7.03
CA SER A 36 4.47 5.81 -6.33
C SER A 36 4.48 4.37 -6.85
N GLY A 37 4.42 3.41 -5.94
CA GLY A 37 4.45 1.99 -6.25
C GLY A 37 4.01 1.13 -5.06
N PRO A 38 4.02 -0.21 -5.21
CA PRO A 38 3.68 -1.12 -4.14
C PRO A 38 4.64 -0.89 -2.97
N THR A 39 4.09 -0.58 -1.80
CA THR A 39 4.85 -0.20 -0.61
C THR A 39 4.69 -1.25 0.48
N ALA A 40 5.79 -1.56 1.18
CA ALA A 40 5.81 -2.55 2.24
C ALA A 40 4.83 -2.24 3.39
N ALA A 41 4.55 -0.96 3.61
CA ALA A 41 3.57 -0.47 4.59
C ALA A 41 2.17 -1.10 4.45
N PHE A 42 1.75 -1.45 3.23
CA PHE A 42 0.44 -2.02 2.99
C PHE A 42 0.36 -3.51 3.28
N VAL A 43 1.49 -4.22 3.39
CA VAL A 43 1.51 -5.69 3.56
C VAL A 43 0.72 -6.12 4.79
N VAL A 44 0.88 -5.38 5.89
CA VAL A 44 0.22 -5.65 7.18
C VAL A 44 -1.31 -5.60 7.08
N ILE A 45 -1.84 -4.77 6.18
CA ILE A 45 -3.28 -4.57 6.00
C ILE A 45 -3.82 -5.52 4.95
N LEU A 46 -3.06 -5.75 3.87
CA LEU A 46 -3.53 -6.55 2.75
C LEU A 46 -3.42 -8.06 3.00
N LEU A 47 -2.45 -8.53 3.78
CA LEU A 47 -2.24 -9.96 4.04
C LEU A 47 -3.43 -10.61 4.76
N PRO A 48 -4.03 -10.01 5.81
CA PRO A 48 -5.25 -10.55 6.39
C PRO A 48 -6.43 -10.60 5.40
N ILE A 49 -6.53 -9.61 4.51
CA ILE A 49 -7.61 -9.55 3.51
C ILE A 49 -7.47 -10.69 2.50
N THR A 50 -6.26 -10.96 2.01
CA THR A 50 -6.04 -12.06 1.07
C THR A 50 -6.25 -13.42 1.73
N GLN A 51 -5.87 -13.59 3.00
CA GLN A 51 -6.10 -14.82 3.73
C GLN A 51 -7.59 -15.10 3.98
N GLN A 52 -8.38 -14.05 4.27
CA GLN A 52 -9.80 -14.21 4.59
C GLN A 52 -10.71 -14.20 3.37
N PHE A 53 -10.41 -13.38 2.36
CA PHE A 53 -11.31 -13.10 1.22
C PHE A 53 -10.68 -13.39 -0.14
N GLY A 54 -9.43 -13.89 -0.16
CA GLY A 54 -8.71 -14.22 -1.39
C GLY A 54 -8.37 -13.02 -2.25
N LEU A 55 -8.00 -13.30 -3.51
CA LEU A 55 -7.67 -12.27 -4.50
C LEU A 55 -8.86 -11.37 -4.85
N GLY A 56 -10.07 -11.92 -4.91
CA GLY A 56 -11.28 -11.17 -5.20
C GLY A 56 -11.56 -10.10 -4.15
N GLY A 57 -11.47 -10.45 -2.86
CA GLY A 57 -11.61 -9.50 -1.76
C GLY A 57 -10.54 -8.41 -1.78
N LEU A 58 -9.28 -8.78 -2.06
CA LEU A 58 -8.20 -7.82 -2.21
C LEU A 58 -8.49 -6.78 -3.30
N LEU A 59 -8.89 -7.22 -4.49
CA LEU A 59 -9.21 -6.34 -5.62
C LEU A 59 -10.39 -5.42 -5.30
N LEU A 60 -11.43 -5.93 -4.66
CA LEU A 60 -12.60 -5.14 -4.29
C LEU A 60 -12.24 -4.09 -3.23
N CYS A 61 -11.55 -4.48 -2.15
CA CYS A 61 -11.13 -3.56 -1.09
C CYS A 61 -10.21 -2.46 -1.63
N THR A 62 -9.26 -2.81 -2.50
CA THR A 62 -8.34 -1.83 -3.10
C THR A 62 -9.04 -0.89 -4.09
N MET A 63 -10.02 -1.39 -4.85
CA MET A 63 -10.85 -0.55 -5.71
C MET A 63 -11.66 0.47 -4.88
N LEU A 64 -12.31 0.02 -3.79
CA LEU A 64 -13.05 0.90 -2.88
C LEU A 64 -12.13 1.93 -2.23
N ALA A 65 -10.95 1.53 -1.76
CA ALA A 65 -9.96 2.46 -1.22
C ALA A 65 -9.56 3.52 -2.25
N GLY A 66 -9.35 3.12 -3.52
CA GLY A 66 -9.08 4.05 -4.62
C GLY A 66 -10.20 5.07 -4.83
N LEU A 67 -11.46 4.62 -4.83
CA LEU A 67 -12.63 5.52 -4.92
C LEU A 67 -12.69 6.50 -3.74
N ILE A 68 -12.42 6.04 -2.53
CA ILE A 68 -12.35 6.90 -1.34
C ILE A 68 -11.24 7.93 -1.49
N LEU A 69 -10.06 7.56 -1.98
CA LEU A 69 -8.95 8.49 -2.18
C LEU A 69 -9.27 9.53 -3.27
N ILE A 70 -9.91 9.13 -4.37
CA ILE A 70 -10.33 10.04 -5.44
C ILE A 70 -11.37 11.04 -4.90
N THR A 71 -12.39 10.57 -4.17
CA THR A 71 -13.42 11.44 -3.59
C THR A 71 -12.83 12.42 -2.57
N LEU A 72 -11.91 11.99 -1.70
CA LEU A 72 -11.19 12.88 -0.79
C LEU A 72 -10.33 13.91 -1.54
N GLY A 73 -9.71 13.50 -2.66
CA GLY A 73 -8.96 14.40 -3.55
C GLY A 73 -9.85 15.48 -4.16
N LEU A 74 -11.03 15.10 -4.66
CA LEU A 74 -12.04 16.03 -5.22
C LEU A 74 -12.56 17.01 -4.17
N LEU A 75 -12.78 16.54 -2.93
CA LEU A 75 -13.19 17.37 -1.80
C LEU A 75 -12.05 18.25 -1.24
N ARG A 76 -10.82 18.14 -1.77
CA ARG A 76 -9.61 18.81 -1.27
C ARG A 76 -9.35 18.55 0.22
N ALA A 77 -9.75 17.37 0.69
CA ALA A 77 -9.63 16.95 2.08
C ALA A 77 -8.17 16.67 2.51
N GLY A 78 -7.18 16.81 1.61
CA GLY A 78 -5.77 16.65 1.93
C GLY A 78 -5.25 17.60 3.03
N ARG A 79 -5.91 18.75 3.25
CA ARG A 79 -5.58 19.64 4.38
C ARG A 79 -5.81 18.98 5.75
N LEU A 80 -6.68 17.98 5.83
CA LEU A 80 -6.97 17.28 7.07
C LEU A 80 -5.78 16.46 7.59
N ILE A 81 -4.83 16.11 6.70
CA ILE A 81 -3.61 15.40 7.07
C ILE A 81 -2.78 16.22 8.08
N ALA A 82 -2.87 17.55 8.05
CA ALA A 82 -2.15 18.42 8.97
C ALA A 82 -2.61 18.27 10.44
N PHE A 83 -3.78 17.67 10.69
CA PHE A 83 -4.26 17.39 12.05
C PHE A 83 -3.78 16.04 12.60
N ILE A 84 -3.09 15.22 11.80
CA ILE A 84 -2.55 13.94 12.27
C ILE A 84 -1.34 14.23 13.18
N PRO A 85 -1.38 13.81 14.46
CA PRO A 85 -0.28 14.06 15.39
C PRO A 85 1.01 13.35 14.95
N TYR A 86 2.15 14.03 15.09
CA TYR A 86 3.47 13.46 14.78
C TYR A 86 3.77 12.12 15.48
N PRO A 87 3.37 11.89 16.76
CA PRO A 87 3.55 10.58 17.40
C PRO A 87 2.84 9.43 16.68
N VAL A 88 1.71 9.69 16.01
CA VAL A 88 0.96 8.67 15.27
C VAL A 88 1.71 8.26 14.01
N THR A 89 2.21 9.23 13.24
CA THR A 89 3.01 8.95 12.04
C THR A 89 4.35 8.29 12.36
N LEU A 90 5.02 8.71 13.44
CA LEU A 90 6.22 8.04 13.94
C LEU A 90 5.94 6.59 14.37
N GLY A 91 4.92 6.38 15.20
CA GLY A 91 4.55 5.05 15.68
C GLY A 91 4.16 4.12 14.53
N PHE A 92 3.39 4.61 13.57
CA PHE A 92 3.03 3.86 12.37
C PHE A 92 4.26 3.46 11.54
N THR A 93 5.19 4.40 11.31
CA THR A 93 6.41 4.14 10.54
C THR A 93 7.32 3.14 11.24
N ALA A 94 7.52 3.27 12.55
CA ALA A 94 8.28 2.32 13.37
C ALA A 94 7.61 0.93 13.37
N GLY A 95 6.28 0.88 13.49
CA GLY A 95 5.50 -0.35 13.43
C GLY A 95 5.67 -1.07 12.10
N ILE A 96 5.61 -0.36 10.97
CA ILE A 96 5.90 -0.93 9.65
C ILE A 96 7.31 -1.51 9.60
N GLY A 97 8.32 -0.79 10.10
CA GLY A 97 9.70 -1.27 10.15
C GLY A 97 9.83 -2.58 10.93
N ILE A 98 9.19 -2.67 12.09
CA ILE A 98 9.16 -3.89 12.91
C ILE A 98 8.47 -5.03 12.14
N VAL A 99 7.30 -4.77 11.53
CA VAL A 99 6.59 -5.83 10.80
C VAL A 99 7.42 -6.35 9.62
N ILE A 100 8.04 -5.46 8.85
CA ILE A 100 8.94 -5.87 7.76
C ILE A 100 10.08 -6.73 8.31
N ALA A 101 10.75 -6.29 9.38
CA ALA A 101 11.83 -7.07 9.99
C ALA A 101 11.35 -8.46 10.43
N THR A 102 10.17 -8.55 11.07
CA THR A 102 9.60 -9.84 11.50
C THR A 102 9.23 -10.75 10.33
N LEU A 103 8.69 -10.22 9.23
CA LEU A 103 8.34 -11.01 8.05
C LEU A 103 9.58 -11.64 7.39
N GLN A 104 10.74 -10.96 7.47
CA GLN A 104 12.00 -11.45 6.90
C GLN A 104 12.71 -12.49 7.78
N ILE A 105 12.32 -12.65 9.06
CA ILE A 105 12.95 -13.65 9.95
C ILE A 105 12.80 -15.05 9.36
N LYS A 106 11.64 -15.39 8.80
CA LYS A 106 11.42 -16.70 8.17
C LYS A 106 12.42 -16.92 7.04
N ASP A 107 12.47 -15.99 6.08
CA ASP A 107 13.39 -16.07 4.93
C ASP A 107 14.88 -16.14 5.35
N LEU A 108 15.24 -15.57 6.50
CA LEU A 108 16.60 -15.63 7.05
C LEU A 108 16.98 -17.03 7.58
N PHE A 109 16.02 -17.75 8.16
CA PHE A 109 16.23 -19.07 8.76
C PHE A 109 15.82 -20.25 7.84
N GLY A 110 15.16 -19.98 6.71
CA GLY A 110 14.74 -20.97 5.70
C GLY A 110 13.27 -21.34 5.79
#